data_AF-A0A1H9KFG2-F1
#
_entry.id   AF-A0A1H9KFG2-F1
#
_cell.length_a   1.000
_cell.length_b   1.000
_cell.length_c   1.000
_cell.angle_alpha   90.00
_cell.angle_beta   90.00
_cell.angle_gamma   90.00
#
_symmetry.space_group_name_H-M   'P 1'
#
loop_
_entity.id
_entity.type
_entity.pdbx_description
1 polymer ?
#
loop_
_entity_poly.entity_id
_entity_poly.type
_entity_poly.pdbx_seq_one_letter_code
_entity_poly.pdbx_strand_id
1 'polypeptide(L)'
;MSPPLTSVSGVTRWLTPDKVGIALSDRFKKDDHFWFTVFHEIGHTLLHGKRLTFLDNTDRADERTPEGDRSEDEADTFAAQTLIPSEHNAAYRRLARRPMPFGNIEAFARQVGIAPGIVVGRLQHDGALPWTHGNALKRTIRLPHSDTAKDQAQ
;
A
#
# COMPACT_ATOMS: atom_id res chain seq x y z
N MET A 1 -20.10 -5.27 -7.78
CA MET A 1 -19.41 -4.27 -8.61
C MET A 1 -18.31 -3.67 -7.77
N SER A 2 -17.09 -4.21 -7.89
CA SER A 2 -15.89 -3.63 -7.28
C SER A 2 -15.50 -2.38 -8.08
N PRO A 3 -15.12 -1.26 -7.45
CA PRO A 3 -14.63 -0.12 -8.20
C PRO A 3 -13.31 -0.50 -8.88
N PRO A 4 -13.16 -0.21 -10.18
CA PRO A 4 -11.97 -0.54 -10.95
C PRO A 4 -10.83 0.44 -10.66
N LEU A 5 -9.60 -0.10 -10.70
CA LEU A 5 -8.34 0.55 -11.06
C LEU A 5 -7.89 1.70 -10.15
N THR A 6 -7.02 1.33 -9.21
CA THR A 6 -5.69 1.96 -9.05
C THR A 6 -5.31 2.82 -10.25
N SER A 7 -5.58 4.11 -10.17
CA SER A 7 -4.98 5.09 -11.08
C SER A 7 -4.54 6.30 -10.24
N VAL A 8 -3.24 6.28 -9.97
CA VAL A 8 -2.40 7.33 -9.39
C VAL A 8 -2.55 7.57 -7.87
N SER A 9 -2.35 6.51 -7.08
CA SER A 9 -1.93 6.64 -5.67
C SER A 9 -0.41 6.78 -5.54
N GLY A 10 0.34 6.22 -6.49
CA GLY A 10 1.78 6.22 -6.53
C GLY A 10 2.35 6.14 -7.95
N VAL A 11 3.64 6.49 -8.08
CA VAL A 11 4.46 6.34 -9.28
C VAL A 11 5.87 5.96 -8.84
N THR A 12 6.38 4.86 -9.38
CA THR A 12 7.78 4.45 -9.24
C THR A 12 8.59 4.83 -10.48
N ARG A 13 9.79 5.41 -10.27
CA ARG A 13 10.75 5.72 -11.33
C ARG A 13 12.18 5.43 -10.88
N TRP A 14 12.97 4.79 -11.74
CA TRP A 14 14.42 4.72 -11.55
C TRP A 14 15.06 6.09 -11.85
N LEU A 15 15.73 6.67 -10.86
CA LEU A 15 16.45 7.95 -10.98
C LEU A 15 17.87 7.73 -11.51
N THR A 16 18.49 6.62 -11.11
CA THR A 16 19.76 6.09 -11.61
C THR A 16 19.67 4.57 -11.65
N PRO A 17 20.63 3.83 -12.24
CA PRO A 17 20.59 2.35 -12.26
C PRO A 17 20.51 1.67 -10.90
N ASP A 18 20.85 2.39 -9.83
CA ASP A 18 20.95 1.97 -8.43
C ASP A 18 20.03 2.76 -7.48
N LYS A 19 19.27 3.74 -7.98
CA LYS A 19 18.37 4.58 -7.17
C LYS A 19 16.97 4.62 -7.75
N VAL A 20 16.00 4.34 -6.88
CA VAL A 20 14.56 4.43 -7.18
C VAL A 20 13.94 5.58 -6.40
N GLY A 21 13.10 6.34 -7.09
CA GLY A 21 12.17 7.28 -6.50
C GLY A 21 10.76 6.72 -6.55
N ILE A 22 10.06 6.78 -5.41
CA ILE A 22 8.63 6.48 -5.31
C ILE A 22 7.94 7.79 -4.94
N ALA A 23 7.04 8.24 -5.81
CA ALA A 23 6.16 9.37 -5.58
C ALA A 23 4.77 8.85 -5.20
N LEU A 24 4.13 9.46 -4.21
CA LEU A 24 2.77 9.11 -3.79
C LEU A 24 1.90 10.36 -3.90
N SER A 25 0.64 10.20 -4.30
CA SER A 25 -0.32 11.30 -4.29
C SER A 25 -0.85 11.54 -2.87
N ASP A 26 -1.11 12.80 -2.49
CA ASP A 26 -1.73 13.16 -1.19
C ASP A 26 -3.20 12.70 -1.07
N ARG A 27 -3.68 11.88 -2.01
CA ARG A 27 -5.09 11.47 -2.11
C ARG A 27 -5.47 10.52 -0.97
N PHE A 28 -4.54 9.76 -0.41
CA PHE A 28 -4.81 8.75 0.62
C PHE A 28 -4.18 9.11 1.96
N LYS A 29 -5.01 9.67 2.84
CA LYS A 29 -4.59 10.24 4.12
C LYS A 29 -4.57 9.25 5.27
N LYS A 30 -4.95 7.98 5.07
CA LYS A 30 -5.01 6.99 6.14
C LYS A 30 -3.84 6.01 6.04
N ASP A 31 -3.33 5.61 7.21
CA ASP A 31 -2.16 4.76 7.37
C ASP A 31 -2.27 3.42 6.66
N ASP A 32 -3.46 2.84 6.60
CA ASP A 32 -3.72 1.60 5.87
C ASP A 32 -3.48 1.71 4.37
N HIS A 33 -4.08 2.72 3.72
CA HIS A 33 -3.88 2.95 2.29
C HIS A 33 -2.46 3.42 1.99
N PHE A 34 -1.92 4.33 2.80
CA PHE A 34 -0.57 4.86 2.62
C PHE A 34 0.46 3.73 2.61
N TRP A 35 0.47 2.88 3.64
CA TRP A 35 1.45 1.81 3.74
C TRP A 35 1.24 0.73 2.68
N PHE A 36 -0.01 0.40 2.34
CA PHE A 36 -0.28 -0.53 1.24
C PHE A 36 0.28 -0.01 -0.08
N THR A 37 0.01 1.25 -0.44
CA THR A 37 0.54 1.85 -1.68
C THR A 37 2.07 1.90 -1.68
N VAL A 38 2.72 2.29 -0.57
CA VAL A 38 4.19 2.28 -0.47
C VAL A 38 4.75 0.90 -0.82
N PHE A 39 4.24 -0.16 -0.19
CA PHE A 39 4.77 -1.50 -0.41
C PHE A 39 4.39 -2.08 -1.77
N HIS A 40 3.26 -1.69 -2.34
CA HIS A 40 2.87 -2.05 -3.71
C HIS A 40 3.87 -1.49 -4.73
N GLU A 41 4.24 -0.20 -4.61
CA GLU A 41 5.26 0.44 -5.46
C GLU A 41 6.65 -0.19 -5.26
N ILE A 42 7.01 -0.57 -4.03
CA ILE A 42 8.23 -1.34 -3.76
C ILE A 42 8.15 -2.73 -4.42
N GLY A 43 6.98 -3.37 -4.40
CA GLY A 43 6.72 -4.64 -5.07
C GLY A 43 7.01 -4.55 -6.57
N HIS A 44 6.47 -3.52 -7.25
CA HIS A 44 6.81 -3.26 -8.65
C HIS A 44 8.30 -3.07 -8.87
N THR A 45 8.96 -2.33 -7.99
CA THR A 45 10.40 -2.10 -8.08
C THR A 45 11.19 -3.39 -7.99
N LEU A 46 10.89 -4.24 -7.00
CA LEU A 46 11.70 -5.43 -6.69
C LEU A 46 11.40 -6.60 -7.62
N LEU A 47 10.14 -6.80 -7.98
CA LEU A 47 9.71 -7.94 -8.79
C LEU A 47 9.85 -7.67 -10.29
N HIS A 48 9.60 -6.42 -10.71
CA HIS A 48 9.51 -6.05 -12.13
C HIS A 48 10.65 -5.12 -12.59
N GLY A 49 11.38 -4.50 -11.65
CA GLY A 49 12.70 -3.89 -11.86
C GLY A 49 12.78 -2.94 -13.07
N LYS A 50 13.86 -3.09 -13.86
CA LYS A 50 14.13 -2.31 -15.08
C LYS A 50 13.22 -2.64 -16.25
N ARG A 51 12.33 -3.63 -16.15
CA ARG A 51 11.38 -3.95 -17.21
C ARG A 51 10.43 -2.79 -17.46
N LEU A 52 10.11 -2.02 -16.41
CA LEU A 52 9.35 -0.77 -16.49
C LEU A 52 10.14 0.41 -17.11
N THR A 53 11.48 0.46 -16.97
CA THR A 53 12.29 1.51 -17.65
C THR A 53 12.40 1.31 -19.16
N PHE A 54 12.19 0.10 -19.68
CA PHE A 54 12.11 -0.11 -21.14
C PHE A 54 10.74 0.28 -21.71
N LEU A 55 9.71 0.38 -20.86
CA LEU A 55 8.37 0.80 -21.22
C LEU A 55 8.14 2.32 -21.13
N ASP A 56 9.01 3.07 -20.46
CA ASP A 56 8.89 4.54 -20.35
C ASP A 56 9.07 5.26 -21.71
N ASN A 57 9.47 4.53 -22.78
CA ASN A 57 9.56 5.07 -24.15
C ASN A 57 8.36 4.73 -25.04
N THR A 58 7.42 3.90 -24.58
CA THR A 58 6.18 3.61 -25.29
C THR A 58 5.12 3.33 -24.25
N ASP A 59 4.29 4.34 -23.96
CA ASP A 59 2.96 4.27 -23.37
C ASP A 59 2.69 3.15 -22.34
N ARG A 60 2.17 3.55 -21.17
CA ARG A 60 1.53 2.70 -20.15
C ARG A 60 0.28 1.95 -20.66
N ALA A 61 0.20 1.64 -21.95
CA ALA A 61 -0.81 0.84 -22.61
C ALA A 61 -0.88 -0.61 -22.08
N ASP A 62 0.12 -1.04 -21.31
CA ASP A 62 0.23 -2.42 -20.82
C ASP A 62 -0.56 -2.75 -19.54
N GLU A 63 -1.17 -1.77 -18.85
CA GLU A 63 -2.09 -2.00 -17.72
C GLU A 63 -3.38 -2.75 -18.12
N ARG A 64 -3.61 -2.99 -19.42
CA ARG A 64 -4.74 -3.81 -19.95
C ARG A 64 -4.26 -5.01 -20.74
N THR A 65 -3.06 -5.49 -20.47
CA THR A 65 -2.55 -6.76 -21.01
C THR A 65 -2.54 -7.83 -19.91
N PRO A 66 -2.60 -9.12 -20.26
CA PRO A 66 -2.45 -10.20 -19.28
C PRO A 66 -1.14 -10.17 -18.48
N GLU A 67 -0.13 -9.44 -18.97
CA GLU A 67 1.18 -9.29 -18.33
C GLU A 67 1.16 -8.13 -17.33
N GLY A 68 0.47 -7.03 -17.66
CA GLY A 68 0.17 -5.95 -16.71
C GLY A 68 -0.66 -6.45 -15.54
N ASP A 69 -1.74 -7.19 -15.80
CA ASP A 69 -2.61 -7.74 -14.74
C ASP A 69 -1.83 -8.63 -13.76
N ARG A 70 -0.91 -9.48 -14.25
CA ARG A 70 -0.04 -10.30 -13.39
C ARG A 70 0.93 -9.46 -12.56
N SER A 71 1.48 -8.41 -13.15
CA SER A 71 2.41 -7.52 -12.46
C SER A 71 1.76 -6.82 -11.27
N GLU A 72 0.52 -6.33 -11.46
CA GLU A 72 -0.31 -5.74 -10.40
C GLU A 72 -0.64 -6.76 -9.30
N ASP A 73 -1.09 -7.97 -9.68
CA ASP A 73 -1.41 -9.04 -8.72
C ASP A 73 -0.20 -9.44 -7.86
N GLU A 74 0.99 -9.51 -8.48
CA GLU A 74 2.24 -9.80 -7.79
C GLU A 74 2.64 -8.68 -6.83
N ALA A 75 2.46 -7.40 -7.22
CA ALA A 75 2.72 -6.25 -6.38
C ALA A 75 1.74 -6.16 -5.19
N ASP A 76 0.46 -6.42 -5.42
CA ASP A 76 -0.57 -6.51 -4.37
C ASP A 76 -0.27 -7.64 -3.39
N THR A 77 0.12 -8.80 -3.91
CA THR A 77 0.52 -9.95 -3.08
C THR A 77 1.74 -9.60 -2.24
N PHE A 78 2.75 -8.96 -2.84
CA PHE A 78 3.94 -8.50 -2.13
C PHE A 78 3.59 -7.52 -1.01
N ALA A 79 2.77 -6.51 -1.29
CA ALA A 79 2.35 -5.52 -0.29
C ALA A 79 1.58 -6.16 0.87
N ALA A 80 0.62 -7.02 0.53
CA ALA A 80 -0.20 -7.76 1.48
C ALA A 80 0.64 -8.65 2.42
N GLN A 81 1.62 -9.37 1.88
CA GLN A 81 2.50 -10.26 2.63
C GLN A 81 3.60 -9.53 3.38
N THR A 82 4.04 -8.37 2.91
CA THR A 82 5.01 -7.53 3.63
C THR A 82 4.37 -6.92 4.87
N LEU A 83 3.13 -6.44 4.75
CA LEU A 83 2.40 -5.82 5.86
C LEU A 83 1.91 -6.83 6.88
N ILE A 84 1.41 -7.98 6.43
CA ILE A 84 1.02 -9.09 7.30
C ILE A 84 1.76 -10.35 6.83
N PRO A 85 2.94 -10.61 7.43
CA PRO A 85 3.77 -11.76 7.08
C PRO A 85 3.04 -13.10 7.18
N SER A 86 3.44 -14.03 6.30
CA SER A 86 2.73 -15.28 6.08
C SER A 86 2.62 -16.17 7.34
N GLU A 87 3.59 -16.06 8.26
CA GLU A 87 3.58 -16.71 9.57
C GLU A 87 2.37 -16.30 10.43
N HIS A 88 1.80 -15.11 10.20
CA HIS A 88 0.63 -14.63 10.90
C HIS A 88 -0.70 -14.99 10.22
N ASN A 89 -0.68 -15.63 9.04
CA ASN A 89 -1.90 -15.95 8.27
C ASN A 89 -2.92 -16.75 9.08
N ALA A 90 -2.49 -17.72 9.88
CA ALA A 90 -3.39 -18.51 10.71
C ALA A 90 -4.10 -17.64 11.78
N ALA A 91 -3.36 -16.71 12.40
CA ALA A 91 -3.91 -15.77 13.37
C ALA A 91 -4.84 -14.75 12.69
N TYR A 92 -4.43 -14.22 11.53
CA TYR A 92 -5.25 -13.32 10.73
C TYR A 92 -6.58 -13.95 10.32
N ARG A 93 -6.57 -15.20 9.82
CA ARG A 93 -7.81 -15.92 9.46
C ARG A 93 -8.75 -16.11 10.65
N ARG A 94 -8.23 -16.28 11.87
CA ARG A 94 -9.06 -16.35 13.09
C ARG A 94 -9.66 -14.98 13.40
N LEU A 95 -8.87 -13.91 13.29
CA LEU A 95 -9.35 -12.54 13.44
C LEU A 95 -10.44 -12.19 12.43
N ALA A 96 -10.24 -12.52 11.15
CA ALA A 96 -11.20 -12.21 10.07
C ALA A 96 -12.59 -12.83 10.29
N ARG A 97 -12.67 -13.97 10.99
CA ARG A 97 -13.97 -14.58 11.36
C ARG A 97 -14.67 -13.84 12.50
N ARG A 98 -13.92 -13.14 13.36
CA ARG A 98 -14.42 -12.44 14.55
C ARG A 98 -13.62 -11.15 14.81
N PRO A 99 -13.75 -10.14 13.94
CA PRO A 99 -12.98 -8.90 14.03
C PRO A 99 -13.42 -8.01 15.20
N MET A 100 -14.60 -8.28 15.76
CA MET A 100 -15.15 -7.57 16.92
C MET A 100 -15.00 -8.37 18.22
N PRO A 101 -14.79 -7.71 19.37
CA PRO A 101 -14.64 -6.25 19.53
C PRO A 101 -13.33 -5.73 18.93
N PHE A 102 -13.23 -4.44 18.65
CA PHE A 102 -12.05 -3.82 18.01
C PHE A 102 -10.73 -4.08 18.77
N GLY A 103 -10.78 -4.41 20.06
CA GLY A 103 -9.62 -4.88 20.82
C GLY A 103 -8.93 -6.13 20.23
N ASN A 104 -9.66 -6.97 19.48
CA ASN A 104 -9.08 -8.11 18.75
C ASN A 104 -8.15 -7.63 17.63
N ILE A 105 -8.54 -6.57 16.92
CA ILE A 105 -7.75 -5.95 15.83
C ILE A 105 -6.48 -5.34 16.43
N GLU A 106 -6.61 -4.60 17.52
CA GLU A 106 -5.46 -3.99 18.20
C GLU A 106 -4.49 -5.03 18.77
N ALA A 107 -5.01 -6.12 19.35
CA ALA A 107 -4.20 -7.22 19.85
C ALA A 107 -3.41 -7.91 18.73
N PHE A 108 -4.05 -8.19 17.60
CA PHE A 108 -3.38 -8.74 16.43
C PHE A 108 -2.34 -7.77 15.86
N ALA A 109 -2.67 -6.48 15.73
CA ALA A 109 -1.74 -5.47 15.24
C ALA A 109 -0.47 -5.40 16.11
N ARG A 110 -0.61 -5.44 17.45
CA ARG A 110 0.52 -5.52 18.38
C ARG A 110 1.33 -6.81 18.21
N GLN A 111 0.69 -7.95 17.97
CA GLN A 111 1.36 -9.22 17.76
C GLN A 111 2.25 -9.20 16.50
N VAL A 112 1.77 -8.57 15.43
CA VAL A 112 2.50 -8.47 14.15
C VAL A 112 3.52 -7.31 14.16
N GLY A 113 3.31 -6.30 15.00
CA GLY A 113 4.17 -5.11 15.07
C GLY A 113 3.79 -4.02 14.05
N ILE A 114 2.51 -3.93 13.69
CA ILE A 114 1.98 -2.95 12.72
C ILE A 114 0.90 -2.04 13.33
N ALA A 115 0.55 -0.96 12.64
CA ALA A 115 -0.53 -0.09 13.06
C ALA A 115 -1.90 -0.80 12.95
N PRO A 116 -2.81 -0.64 13.92
CA PRO A 116 -4.16 -1.24 13.84
C PRO A 116 -4.95 -0.81 12.60
N GLY A 117 -4.73 0.41 12.10
CA GLY A 117 -5.33 0.91 10.87
C GLY A 117 -5.07 -0.01 9.67
N ILE A 118 -3.83 -0.50 9.51
CA ILE A 118 -3.44 -1.43 8.43
C ILE A 118 -4.26 -2.71 8.48
N VAL A 119 -4.45 -3.27 9.69
CA VAL A 119 -5.28 -4.47 9.89
C VAL A 119 -6.74 -4.20 9.56
N VAL A 120 -7.27 -3.03 9.94
CA VAL A 120 -8.63 -2.60 9.56
C VAL A 120 -8.76 -2.53 8.04
N GLY A 121 -7.82 -1.87 7.34
CA GLY A 121 -7.84 -1.77 5.88
C GLY A 121 -7.85 -3.15 5.22
N ARG A 122 -7.01 -4.07 5.70
CA ARG A 122 -6.97 -5.44 5.17
C ARG A 122 -8.27 -6.22 5.44
N LEU A 123 -8.83 -6.12 6.64
CA LEU A 123 -10.12 -6.76 6.95
C LEU A 123 -11.28 -6.20 6.12
N GLN A 124 -11.25 -4.89 5.82
CA GLN A 124 -12.26 -4.25 4.98
C GLN A 124 -12.14 -4.68 3.51
N HIS A 125 -10.91 -4.71 3.00
CA HIS A 125 -10.61 -5.22 1.66
C HIS A 125 -11.07 -6.67 1.49
N ASP A 126 -10.78 -7.53 2.47
CA ASP A 126 -11.14 -8.96 2.44
C ASP A 126 -12.63 -9.22 2.74
N GLY A 127 -13.44 -8.16 2.96
CA GLY A 127 -14.87 -8.26 3.26
C GLY A 127 -15.20 -8.80 4.66
N ALA A 128 -14.19 -8.98 5.52
CA ALA A 128 -14.34 -9.46 6.89
C ALA A 128 -14.88 -8.38 7.84
N LEU A 129 -14.70 -7.10 7.51
CA LEU A 129 -15.19 -5.95 8.26
C LEU A 129 -15.85 -4.93 7.31
N PRO A 130 -17.05 -4.39 7.60
CA PRO A 130 -17.62 -3.36 6.74
C PRO A 130 -16.75 -2.11 6.68
N TRP A 131 -16.71 -1.43 5.53
CA TRP A 131 -15.97 -0.17 5.33
C TRP A 131 -16.37 0.97 6.29
N THR A 132 -17.54 0.86 6.93
CA THR A 132 -18.03 1.81 7.94
C THR A 132 -17.47 1.57 9.35
N HIS A 133 -16.82 0.43 9.59
CA HIS A 133 -16.36 0.00 10.92
C HIS A 133 -14.84 0.09 11.06
N GLY A 134 -14.34 0.28 12.29
CA GLY A 134 -12.91 0.28 12.59
C GLY A 134 -12.15 1.54 12.15
N ASN A 135 -12.81 2.48 11.47
CA ASN A 135 -12.17 3.69 10.93
C ASN A 135 -11.53 4.59 12.00
N ALA A 136 -11.97 4.50 13.26
CA ALA A 136 -11.36 5.20 14.39
C ALA A 136 -9.94 4.69 14.72
N LEU A 137 -9.59 3.46 14.30
CA LEU A 137 -8.26 2.89 14.46
C LEU A 137 -7.28 3.33 13.36
N LYS A 138 -7.78 3.97 12.28
CA LYS A 138 -6.96 4.45 11.16
C LYS A 138 -6.40 5.83 11.43
N ARG A 139 -5.07 5.94 11.42
CA ARG A 139 -4.37 7.21 11.67
C ARG A 139 -4.27 8.02 10.40
N THR A 140 -4.37 9.33 10.55
CA THR A 140 -4.11 10.23 9.43
C THR A 140 -2.60 10.45 9.28
N ILE A 141 -2.05 10.12 8.11
CA ILE A 141 -0.65 10.45 7.78
C ILE A 141 -0.59 11.94 7.43
N ARG A 142 0.32 12.66 8.10
CA ARG A 142 0.65 14.06 7.80
C ARG A 142 2.14 14.11 7.50
N LEU A 143 2.48 14.32 6.25
CA LEU A 143 3.86 14.55 5.85
C LEU A 143 4.14 16.05 6.03
N PRO A 144 5.14 16.44 6.85
CA PRO A 144 5.54 17.83 6.95
C PRO A 144 6.02 18.29 5.57
N HIS A 145 5.50 19.41 5.10
CA HIS A 145 6.09 20.08 3.94
C HIS A 145 7.36 20.77 4.44
N SER A 146 8.51 20.46 3.84
CA SER A 146 9.70 21.24 4.07
C SER A 146 9.54 22.57 3.34
N ASP A 147 9.31 23.66 4.08
CA ASP A 147 9.41 25.02 3.54
C ASP A 147 10.88 25.34 3.26
N THR A 148 11.44 24.77 2.19
CA THR A 148 12.72 25.22 1.64
C THR A 148 12.45 26.37 0.67
N ALA A 149 12.08 27.52 1.22
CA ALA A 149 12.18 28.80 0.54
C ALA A 149 12.36 29.90 1.60
N LYS A 150 13.47 30.64 1.48
CA LYS A 150 13.94 31.78 2.30
C LYS A 150 14.94 31.46 3.41
N ASP A 151 16.16 31.04 3.03
CA ASP A 151 17.34 31.52 3.75
C ASP A 151 18.62 31.45 2.89
N GLN A 152 18.70 32.28 1.84
CA GLN A 152 19.95 32.69 1.18
C GLN A 152 19.66 33.96 0.36
N ALA A 153 19.35 35.07 1.03
CA ALA A 153 19.44 36.42 0.48
C ALA A 153 19.38 37.45 1.62
N GLN A 154 20.50 37.65 2.31
CA GLN A 154 20.94 38.96 2.79
C GLN A 154 22.43 38.89 3.15
#